data_AF-A0A9E3MVM6-F1
#
_entry.id   AF-A0A9E3MVM6-F1
#
_cell.length_a   1.000
_cell.length_b   1.000
_cell.length_c   1.000
_cell.angle_alpha   90.00
_cell.angle_beta   90.00
_cell.angle_gamma   90.00
#
_symmetry.space_group_name_H-M   'P 1'
#
loop_
_entity.id
_entity.type
_entity.pdbx_description
1 polymer ?
#
loop_
_entity_poly.entity_id
_entity_poly.type
_entity_poly.pdbx_seq_one_letter_code
_entity_poly.pdbx_strand_id
1 'polypeptide(L)' 'MTERATLGVAVIGTGKMGADHVRRIHEVVSGARVSAVVDVDAERAKKIAAR' A
#
# COMPACT_ATOMS: atom_id res chain seq x y z
N MET A 1 9.28 21.25 -17.13
CA MET A 1 9.04 19.83 -16.82
C MET A 1 8.55 19.76 -15.38
N THR A 2 7.30 19.36 -15.12
CA THR A 2 6.86 19.11 -13.73
C THR A 2 7.54 17.84 -13.24
N GLU A 3 8.33 17.96 -12.18
CA GLU A 3 8.85 16.80 -11.46
C GLU A 3 7.65 15.96 -11.00
N ARG A 4 7.57 14.70 -11.46
CA ARG A 4 6.57 13.75 -10.95
C ARG A 4 7.15 13.09 -9.71
N ALA A 5 6.82 13.61 -8.55
CA ALA A 5 7.08 12.94 -7.29
C ALA A 5 6.34 11.58 -7.23
N THR A 6 6.92 10.60 -6.53
CA THR A 6 6.27 9.30 -6.29
C THR A 6 4.94 9.49 -5.54
N LEU A 7 3.86 8.96 -6.10
CA LEU A 7 2.53 9.01 -5.50
C LEU A 7 2.47 8.15 -4.22
N GLY A 8 2.16 8.77 -3.09
CA GLY A 8 1.86 8.05 -1.85
C GLY A 8 0.42 7.52 -1.87
N VAL A 9 0.25 6.22 -1.62
CA VAL A 9 -1.05 5.54 -1.60
C VAL A 9 -1.35 5.01 -0.20
N ALA A 10 -2.52 5.35 0.33
CA ALA A 10 -3.04 4.73 1.56
C ALA A 10 -4.01 3.59 1.22
N VAL A 11 -3.86 2.45 1.88
CA VAL A 11 -4.76 1.30 1.72
C VAL A 11 -5.58 1.09 3.00
N ILE A 12 -6.91 1.18 2.89
CA ILE A 12 -7.85 0.97 4.00
C ILE A 12 -8.53 -0.39 3.81
N GLY A 13 -8.40 -1.24 4.82
CA GLY A 13 -8.77 -2.65 4.75
C GLY A 13 -7.63 -3.49 4.16
N THR A 14 -7.09 -4.41 4.97
CA THR A 14 -5.94 -5.26 4.63
C THR A 14 -6.28 -6.74 4.54
N GLY A 15 -7.55 -7.05 4.26
CA GLY A 15 -8.00 -8.39 3.85
C GLY A 15 -7.41 -8.83 2.50
N LYS A 16 -7.93 -9.91 1.91
CA LYS A 16 -7.37 -10.50 0.67
C LYS A 16 -7.14 -9.47 -0.45
N MET A 17 -8.16 -8.65 -0.76
CA MET A 17 -8.03 -7.62 -1.79
C MET A 17 -7.04 -6.53 -1.40
N GLY A 18 -7.06 -6.04 -0.16
CA GLY A 18 -6.13 -5.01 0.30
C GLY A 18 -4.66 -5.45 0.22
N ALA A 19 -4.38 -6.67 0.66
CA ALA A 19 -3.04 -7.26 0.57
C ALA A 19 -2.56 -7.42 -0.89
N ASP A 20 -3.45 -7.79 -1.81
CA ASP A 20 -3.11 -7.90 -3.24
C ASP A 20 -2.89 -6.53 -3.88
N HIS A 21 -3.62 -5.49 -3.47
CA HIS A 21 -3.34 -4.12 -3.90
C HIS A 21 -1.98 -3.62 -3.39
N VAL A 22 -1.65 -3.85 -2.11
CA VAL A 22 -0.33 -3.50 -1.56
C VAL A 22 0.78 -4.18 -2.36
N ARG A 23 0.63 -5.49 -2.62
CA ARG A 23 1.57 -6.25 -3.44
C ARG A 23 1.72 -5.68 -4.85
N ARG A 24 0.62 -5.41 -5.56
CA ARG A 24 0.66 -4.85 -6.91
C ARG A 24 1.29 -3.46 -6.95
N ILE A 25 0.98 -2.60 -5.98
CA ILE A 25 1.58 -1.27 -5.89
C ILE A 25 3.09 -1.38 -5.70
N HIS A 26 3.54 -2.33 -4.88
CA HIS A 26 4.96 -2.56 -4.63
C HIS A 26 5.70 -3.20 -5.81
N GLU A 27 5.10 -4.18 -6.49
CA GLU A 27 5.79 -5.02 -7.49
C GLU A 27 5.59 -4.55 -8.94
N VAL A 28 4.47 -3.87 -9.25
CA VAL A 28 4.02 -3.67 -10.64
C VAL A 28 3.76 -2.19 -10.97
N VAL A 29 3.22 -1.41 -10.02
CA VAL A 29 2.82 -0.02 -10.29
C VAL A 29 4.02 0.91 -10.23
N SER A 30 4.44 1.43 -11.38
CA SER A 30 5.51 2.43 -11.45
C SER A 30 5.06 3.79 -10.92
N GLY A 31 5.94 4.48 -10.20
CA GLY A 31 5.71 5.85 -9.73
C GLY A 31 4.76 5.97 -8.53
N ALA A 32 4.40 4.86 -7.88
CA ALA A 32 3.61 4.85 -6.65
C ALA A 32 4.31 4.06 -5.55
N ARG A 33 4.00 4.38 -4.29
CA ARG A 33 4.37 3.59 -3.12
C ARG A 33 3.22 3.54 -2.13
N VAL A 34 3.10 2.44 -1.40
CA VAL A 34 2.19 2.39 -0.25
C VAL A 34 2.81 3.22 0.87
N SER A 35 2.13 4.29 1.29
CA SER A 35 2.60 5.18 2.35
C SER A 35 1.90 4.94 3.69
N ALA A 36 0.73 4.28 3.67
CA ALA A 36 -0.01 3.92 4.87
C ALA A 36 -0.89 2.69 4.63
N VAL A 37 -1.08 1.91 5.67
CA VAL A 37 -2.03 0.79 5.69
C VAL A 37 -2.87 0.89 6.95
N VAL A 38 -4.18 0.73 6.81
CA VAL A 38 -5.15 0.89 7.90
C VAL A 38 -6.07 -0.32 7.91
N ASP A 39 -6.27 -0.92 9.08
CA ASP A 39 -7.24 -1.98 9.30
C ASP A 39 -7.74 -1.88 10.75
N VAL A 40 -8.96 -2.37 11.00
CA VAL A 40 -9.49 -2.50 12.37
C VAL A 40 -8.70 -3.52 13.19
N ASP A 41 -8.11 -4.50 12.52
CA ASP A 41 -7.19 -5.47 13.09
C ASP A 41 -5.75 -4.95 12.94
N ALA A 42 -5.19 -4.44 14.03
CA ALA A 42 -3.86 -3.87 14.05
C ALA A 42 -2.76 -4.87 13.67
N GLU A 43 -2.92 -6.15 13.99
CA GLU A 43 -1.92 -7.17 13.65
C GLU A 43 -1.95 -7.50 12.16
N ARG A 44 -3.14 -7.54 11.55
CA ARG A 44 -3.27 -7.67 10.10
C ARG A 44 -2.65 -6.47 9.37
N ALA A 45 -2.91 -5.25 9.85
CA ALA A 45 -2.30 -4.04 9.29
C ALA A 45 -0.76 -4.08 9.39
N LYS A 46 -0.20 -4.43 10.55
CA LYS A 46 1.26 -4.56 10.76
C LYS A 46 1.87 -5.60 9.84
N LYS A 47 1.24 -6.76 9.69
CA LYS A 47 1.73 -7.84 8.81
C LYS A 47 1.82 -7.39 7.35
N ILE A 48 0.85 -6.60 6.89
CA ILE A 48 0.87 -6.07 5.52
C ILE A 48 1.83 -4.88 5.38
N ALA A 49 1.98 -4.05 6.42
CA ALA A 49 2.93 -2.93 6.43
C ALA A 49 4.40 -3.36 6.44
N ALA A 50 4.70 -4.57 6.95
CA ALA A 50 6.05 -5.13 6.98
C ALA A 50 6.51 -5.74 5.64
N ARG A 51 5.70 -5.62 4.59
CA ARG A 51 5.96 -6.17 3.26
C ARG A 51 6.55 -5.12 2.34
#